data_AF-A0A7W6BVF9-F1
#
_entry.id   AF-A0A7W6BVF9-F1
#
_cell.length_a   1.000
_cell.length_b   1.000
_cell.length_c   1.000
_cell.angle_alpha   90.00
_cell.angle_beta   90.00
_cell.angle_gamma   90.00
#
_symmetry.space_group_name_H-M   'P 1'
#
loop_
_entity.id
_entity.type
_entity.pdbx_description
1 polymer ?
#
loop_
_entity_poly.entity_id
_entity_poly.type
_entity_poly.pdbx_seq_one_letter_code
_entity_poly.pdbx_strand_id
1 'polypeptide(L)'
;MPDERIKERLGISRQTAEQSFNKAIRKFDAGKPLKDRESQVLKVFGLSKMWQFVFDDKTLWRDFVDLLVAEGALAEESRSSFESVSTFVSLYALNIMHGARLKMASGKMAQLRLAASEEFGFLRIKAQIPVSDTPKPLTTSVPIFETALMADDHCDPQILTIIDEPIPAEIDGDRLVALG
;
A
#
# COMPACT_ATOMS: atom_id res chain seq x y z
N MET A 1 5.32 12.80 -6.60
CA MET A 1 5.77 13.73 -5.55
C MET A 1 5.58 15.16 -6.06
N PRO A 2 4.91 16.06 -5.32
CA PRO A 2 4.74 17.47 -5.67
C PRO A 2 6.07 18.25 -5.75
N ASP A 3 6.10 19.37 -6.48
CA ASP A 3 7.35 20.13 -6.78
C ASP A 3 8.02 20.71 -5.54
N GLU A 4 7.22 21.22 -4.60
CA GLU A 4 7.70 21.79 -3.35
C GLU A 4 8.46 20.74 -2.53
N ARG A 5 7.94 19.51 -2.44
CA ARG A 5 8.62 18.39 -1.76
C ARG A 5 9.89 17.92 -2.49
N ILE A 6 9.96 18.02 -3.82
CA ILE A 6 11.18 17.72 -4.59
C ILE A 6 12.26 18.76 -4.27
N LYS A 7 11.89 20.04 -4.24
CA LYS A 7 12.79 21.13 -3.93
C LYS A 7 13.28 21.08 -2.48
N GLU A 8 12.41 20.76 -1.53
CA GLU A 8 12.78 20.58 -0.11
C GLU A 8 13.70 19.39 0.13
N ARG A 9 13.41 18.23 -0.47
CA ARG A 9 14.17 16.99 -0.20
C ARG A 9 15.46 16.84 -1.00
N LEU A 10 15.54 17.44 -2.18
CA LEU A 10 16.67 17.24 -3.11
C LEU A 10 17.36 18.55 -3.51
N GLY A 11 16.81 19.72 -3.15
CA GLY A 11 17.39 21.02 -3.49
C GLY A 11 17.40 21.34 -4.99
N ILE A 12 16.63 20.62 -5.81
CA ILE A 12 16.65 20.71 -7.27
C ILE A 12 15.24 20.81 -7.86
N SER A 13 15.15 21.25 -9.12
CA SER A 13 13.89 21.29 -9.86
C SER A 13 13.41 19.88 -10.24
N ARG A 14 12.09 19.71 -10.46
CA ARG A 14 11.49 18.44 -10.94
C ARG A 14 12.22 17.90 -12.17
N GLN A 15 12.46 18.76 -13.16
CA GLN A 15 13.10 18.36 -14.41
C GLN A 15 14.52 17.80 -14.18
N THR A 16 15.29 18.42 -13.26
CA THR A 16 16.65 17.95 -12.91
C THR A 16 16.62 16.64 -12.14
N ALA A 17 15.63 16.49 -11.25
CA ALA A 17 15.38 15.27 -10.51
C ALA A 17 15.03 14.10 -11.46
N GLU A 18 14.11 14.30 -12.42
CA GLU A 18 13.72 13.27 -13.39
C GLU A 18 14.89 12.83 -14.28
N GLN A 19 15.68 13.78 -14.80
CA GLN A 19 16.87 13.45 -15.59
C GLN A 19 17.90 12.67 -14.76
N SER A 20 18.13 13.08 -13.51
CA SER A 20 19.08 12.40 -12.62
C SER A 20 18.58 11.00 -12.25
N PHE A 21 17.27 10.82 -12.07
CA PHE A 21 16.65 9.53 -11.77
C PHE A 21 16.76 8.54 -12.94
N ASN A 22 16.37 8.96 -14.15
CA ASN A 22 16.46 8.13 -15.35
C ASN A 22 17.90 7.73 -15.66
N LYS A 23 18.85 8.63 -15.42
CA LYS A 23 20.29 8.35 -15.55
C LYS A 23 20.78 7.38 -14.48
N ALA A 24 20.27 7.48 -13.25
CA ALA A 24 20.60 6.58 -12.17
C ALA A 24 20.11 5.15 -12.45
N ILE A 25 18.86 4.97 -12.90
CA ILE A 25 18.32 3.64 -13.29
C ILE A 25 19.20 2.99 -14.36
N ARG A 26 19.47 3.70 -15.47
CA ARG A 26 20.28 3.17 -16.57
C ARG A 26 21.68 2.75 -16.14
N LYS A 27 22.28 3.47 -15.20
CA LYS A 27 23.61 3.12 -14.65
C LYS A 27 23.53 1.95 -13.70
N PHE A 28 22.51 1.90 -12.85
CA PHE A 28 22.27 0.80 -11.93
C PHE A 28 22.08 -0.52 -12.68
N ASP A 29 21.22 -0.55 -13.71
CA ASP A 29 21.00 -1.72 -14.57
C ASP A 29 22.27 -2.16 -15.30
N ALA A 30 23.15 -1.21 -15.64
CA ALA A 30 24.43 -1.48 -16.29
C ALA A 30 25.57 -1.79 -15.31
N GLY A 31 25.31 -1.92 -14.00
CA GLY A 31 26.33 -2.17 -12.98
C GLY A 31 27.36 -1.04 -12.80
N LYS A 32 27.03 0.19 -13.24
CA LYS A 32 27.93 1.34 -13.21
C LYS A 32 27.78 2.13 -11.90
N PRO A 33 28.87 2.73 -11.38
CA PRO A 33 28.81 3.52 -10.16
C PRO A 33 27.93 4.76 -10.35
N LEU A 34 27.09 5.01 -9.34
CA LEU A 34 26.23 6.19 -9.24
C LEU A 34 26.98 7.33 -8.59
N LYS A 35 26.78 8.56 -9.08
CA LYS A 35 27.21 9.76 -8.36
C LYS A 35 26.32 10.00 -7.14
N ASP A 36 26.81 10.72 -6.14
CA ASP A 36 26.05 11.00 -4.91
C ASP A 36 24.65 11.55 -5.18
N ARG A 37 24.54 12.51 -6.11
CA ARG A 37 23.23 13.06 -6.53
C ARG A 37 22.35 12.02 -7.20
N GLU A 38 22.91 11.18 -8.07
CA GLU A 38 22.17 10.10 -8.75
C GLU A 38 21.66 9.07 -7.72
N SER A 39 22.49 8.72 -6.74
CA SER A 39 22.14 7.82 -5.63
C SER A 39 21.07 8.43 -4.72
N GLN A 40 21.19 9.71 -4.37
CA GLN A 40 20.24 10.40 -3.49
C GLN A 40 18.86 10.57 -4.16
N VAL A 41 18.84 10.90 -5.45
CA VAL A 41 17.62 10.96 -6.26
C VAL A 41 17.03 9.55 -6.43
N LEU A 42 17.83 8.53 -6.71
CA LEU A 42 17.36 7.14 -6.79
C LEU A 42 16.80 6.65 -5.45
N LYS A 43 17.41 7.04 -4.33
CA LYS A 43 16.90 6.72 -2.99
C LYS A 43 15.60 7.44 -2.72
N VAL A 44 15.50 8.74 -2.98
CA VAL A 44 14.27 9.52 -2.71
C VAL A 44 13.13 9.12 -3.66
N PHE A 45 13.38 8.94 -4.95
CA PHE A 45 12.35 8.54 -5.91
C PHE A 45 12.11 7.04 -5.92
N GLY A 46 13.12 6.19 -5.77
CA GLY A 46 12.93 4.75 -5.53
C GLY A 46 12.13 4.51 -4.25
N LEU A 47 12.38 5.26 -3.18
CA LEU A 47 11.59 5.19 -1.94
C LEU A 47 10.26 5.98 -1.96
N SER A 48 9.95 6.78 -2.98
CA SER A 48 8.67 7.52 -3.05
C SER A 48 7.77 7.11 -4.21
N LYS A 49 8.32 6.56 -5.31
CA LYS A 49 7.59 6.02 -6.45
C LYS A 49 7.29 4.52 -6.30
N MET A 50 8.10 3.75 -5.56
CA MET A 50 7.74 2.36 -5.23
C MET A 50 6.78 2.24 -4.03
N TRP A 51 6.40 3.36 -3.38
CA TRP A 51 5.75 3.35 -2.06
C TRP A 51 4.53 4.27 -1.97
N GLN A 52 3.97 4.69 -3.12
CA GLN A 52 2.57 5.09 -3.12
C GLN A 52 1.76 3.80 -3.05
N PHE A 53 0.74 3.76 -2.21
CA PHE A 53 -0.20 2.65 -2.16
C PHE A 53 -0.68 2.35 -3.57
N VAL A 54 -0.77 1.07 -3.92
CA VAL A 54 -1.21 0.67 -5.26
C VAL A 54 -2.68 1.09 -5.44
N PHE A 55 -3.46 1.05 -4.35
CA PHE A 55 -4.87 1.42 -4.31
C PHE A 55 -5.24 2.05 -2.95
N ASP A 56 -6.29 2.88 -2.93
CA ASP A 56 -6.92 3.42 -1.72
C ASP A 56 -8.42 3.08 -1.66
N ASP A 57 -9.02 3.21 -0.48
CA ASP A 57 -10.43 2.91 -0.24
C ASP A 57 -11.41 3.76 -1.08
N LYS A 58 -11.07 5.03 -1.33
CA LYS A 58 -11.87 5.91 -2.19
C LYS A 58 -11.94 5.41 -3.63
N THR A 59 -10.81 4.98 -4.17
CA THR A 59 -10.71 4.42 -5.51
C THR A 59 -11.46 3.09 -5.58
N LEU A 60 -11.25 2.21 -4.59
CA LEU A 60 -11.98 0.96 -4.48
C LEU A 60 -13.50 1.19 -4.46
N TRP A 61 -13.96 2.12 -3.62
CA TRP A 61 -15.37 2.45 -3.47
C TRP A 61 -15.97 2.98 -4.77
N ARG A 62 -15.33 3.97 -5.39
CA ARG A 62 -15.78 4.54 -6.67
C ARG A 62 -15.91 3.45 -7.73
N ASP A 63 -14.85 2.65 -7.92
CA ASP A 63 -14.82 1.64 -8.97
C ASP A 63 -15.86 0.53 -8.72
N PHE A 64 -16.12 0.19 -7.44
CA PHE A 64 -17.17 -0.75 -7.06
C PHE A 64 -18.57 -0.20 -7.36
N VAL A 65 -18.86 1.05 -7.00
CA VAL A 65 -20.14 1.71 -7.27
C VAL A 65 -20.37 1.85 -8.78
N ASP A 66 -19.36 2.28 -9.53
CA ASP A 66 -19.43 2.42 -10.98
C ASP A 66 -19.75 1.08 -11.65
N LEU A 67 -19.13 -0.02 -11.18
CA LEU A 67 -19.43 -1.36 -11.66
C LEU A 67 -20.87 -1.78 -11.35
N LEU A 68 -21.35 -1.57 -10.12
CA LEU A 68 -22.72 -1.94 -9.75
C LEU A 68 -23.76 -1.19 -10.58
N VAL A 69 -23.51 0.08 -10.89
CA VAL A 69 -24.40 0.85 -11.78
C VAL A 69 -24.34 0.32 -13.20
N ALA A 70 -23.14 0.08 -13.74
CA ALA A 70 -22.97 -0.43 -15.10
C ALA A 70 -23.68 -1.78 -15.33
N GLU A 71 -23.67 -2.65 -14.32
CA GLU A 71 -24.33 -3.96 -14.34
C GLU A 71 -25.83 -3.89 -13.95
N GLY A 72 -26.36 -2.70 -13.64
CA GLY A 72 -27.75 -2.50 -13.25
C GLY A 72 -28.13 -3.04 -11.86
N ALA A 73 -27.12 -3.38 -11.04
CA ALA A 73 -27.30 -3.82 -9.65
C ALA A 73 -27.55 -2.65 -8.68
N LEU A 74 -27.15 -1.43 -9.06
CA LEU A 74 -27.42 -0.20 -8.33
C LEU A 74 -28.00 0.85 -9.27
N ALA A 75 -29.08 1.52 -8.87
CA ALA A 75 -29.61 2.65 -9.63
C ALA A 75 -28.75 3.90 -9.41
N GLU A 76 -28.53 4.71 -10.45
CA GLU A 76 -27.69 5.91 -10.41
C GLU A 76 -28.14 6.89 -9.32
N GLU A 77 -29.45 7.07 -9.15
CA GLU A 77 -30.07 7.90 -8.12
C GLU A 77 -29.84 7.39 -6.69
N SER A 78 -29.46 6.12 -6.52
CA SER A 78 -29.22 5.49 -5.22
C SER A 78 -27.75 5.54 -4.80
N ARG A 79 -26.85 6.11 -5.60
CA ARG A 79 -25.42 6.20 -5.26
C ARG A 79 -25.16 6.84 -3.90
N SER A 80 -25.84 7.96 -3.61
CA SER A 80 -25.60 8.72 -2.37
C SER A 80 -26.06 8.00 -1.12
N SER A 81 -27.18 7.28 -1.16
CA SER A 81 -27.65 6.48 -0.03
C SER A 81 -26.79 5.23 0.18
N PHE A 82 -26.19 4.71 -0.89
CA PHE A 82 -25.31 3.56 -0.85
C PHE A 82 -23.95 3.84 -0.20
N GLU A 83 -23.53 5.11 -0.10
CA GLU A 83 -22.29 5.55 0.57
C GLU A 83 -22.11 4.97 1.98
N SER A 84 -23.22 4.75 2.69
CA SER A 84 -23.22 4.13 4.03
C SER A 84 -22.56 2.74 4.09
N VAL A 85 -22.42 2.05 2.96
CA VAL A 85 -21.82 0.70 2.86
C VAL A 85 -20.30 0.76 2.63
N SER A 86 -19.73 1.93 2.37
CA SER A 86 -18.29 2.11 2.05
C SER A 86 -17.35 1.57 3.12
N THR A 87 -17.69 1.73 4.41
CA THR A 87 -16.94 1.16 5.54
C THR A 87 -16.87 -0.35 5.43
N PHE A 88 -18.02 -1.02 5.22
CA PHE A 88 -18.08 -2.47 5.08
C PHE A 88 -17.24 -2.97 3.90
N VAL A 89 -17.31 -2.28 2.75
CA VAL A 89 -16.50 -2.65 1.56
C VAL A 89 -15.00 -2.55 1.87
N SER A 90 -14.58 -1.50 2.58
CA SER A 90 -13.19 -1.33 2.99
C SER A 90 -12.74 -2.42 3.95
N LEU A 91 -13.55 -2.75 4.96
CA LEU A 91 -13.28 -3.85 5.91
C LEU A 91 -13.21 -5.20 5.19
N TYR A 92 -14.12 -5.44 4.24
CA TYR A 92 -14.10 -6.64 3.42
C TYR A 92 -12.82 -6.76 2.61
N ALA A 93 -12.39 -5.69 1.95
CA ALA A 93 -11.13 -5.66 1.21
C ALA A 93 -9.93 -5.93 2.13
N LEU A 94 -9.88 -5.31 3.31
CA LEU A 94 -8.84 -5.56 4.31
C LEU A 94 -8.84 -7.03 4.77
N ASN A 95 -10.01 -7.60 5.04
CA ASN A 95 -10.17 -8.98 5.48
C ASN A 95 -9.65 -9.96 4.43
N ILE A 96 -10.15 -9.89 3.19
CA ILE A 96 -9.76 -10.83 2.12
C ILE A 96 -8.27 -10.74 1.77
N MET A 97 -7.67 -9.55 1.93
CA MET A 97 -6.25 -9.34 1.68
C MET A 97 -5.38 -9.82 2.84
N HIS A 98 -5.90 -9.81 4.08
CA HIS A 98 -5.15 -10.27 5.25
C HIS A 98 -4.79 -11.76 5.13
N GLY A 99 -3.49 -12.07 5.17
CA GLY A 99 -2.97 -13.43 5.08
C GLY A 99 -2.90 -14.01 3.66
N ALA A 100 -3.44 -13.30 2.66
CA ALA A 100 -3.27 -13.67 1.25
C ALA A 100 -1.78 -13.65 0.85
N ARG A 101 -1.44 -14.40 -0.20
CA ARG A 101 -0.07 -14.49 -0.73
C ARG A 101 -0.02 -14.02 -2.17
N LEU A 102 0.87 -13.07 -2.47
CA LEU A 102 1.14 -12.58 -3.81
C LEU A 102 2.36 -13.28 -4.40
N LYS A 103 2.22 -13.82 -5.61
CA LYS A 103 3.35 -14.35 -6.38
C LYS A 103 4.07 -13.20 -7.07
N MET A 104 5.31 -12.96 -6.70
CA MET A 104 6.16 -11.96 -7.32
C MET A 104 6.70 -12.45 -8.68
N ALA A 105 7.13 -11.52 -9.53
CA ALA A 105 7.76 -11.85 -10.82
C ALA A 105 9.00 -12.77 -10.68
N SER A 106 9.70 -12.69 -9.55
CA SER A 106 10.81 -13.58 -9.19
C SER A 106 10.40 -15.02 -8.85
N GLY A 107 9.09 -15.33 -8.83
CA GLY A 107 8.52 -16.60 -8.40
C GLY A 107 8.37 -16.76 -6.89
N LYS A 108 8.92 -15.83 -6.09
CA LYS A 108 8.78 -15.82 -4.63
C LYS A 108 7.38 -15.36 -4.20
N MET A 109 6.97 -15.79 -3.01
CA MET A 109 5.70 -15.37 -2.41
C MET A 109 5.94 -14.24 -1.42
N ALA A 110 5.12 -13.19 -1.51
CA ALA A 110 5.02 -12.13 -0.51
C ALA A 110 3.71 -12.29 0.24
N GLN A 111 3.76 -12.29 1.58
CA GLN A 111 2.55 -12.39 2.39
C GLN A 111 1.97 -10.99 2.62
N LEU A 112 0.66 -10.86 2.42
CA LEU A 112 -0.09 -9.67 2.74
C LEU A 112 -0.53 -9.71 4.20
N ARG A 113 -0.39 -8.58 4.89
CA ARG A 113 -0.78 -8.44 6.30
C ARG A 113 -1.46 -7.13 6.56
N LEU A 114 -2.37 -7.18 7.51
CA LEU A 114 -3.00 -6.00 8.07
C LEU A 114 -2.00 -5.31 8.99
N ALA A 115 -1.97 -3.99 8.94
CA ALA A 115 -1.13 -3.15 9.77
C ALA A 115 -1.81 -1.80 9.98
N ALA A 116 -1.41 -1.08 11.02
CA ALA A 116 -1.74 0.33 11.19
C ALA A 116 -0.70 1.24 10.52
N SER A 117 -1.12 2.42 10.09
CA SER A 117 -0.25 3.49 9.66
C SER A 117 0.48 4.10 10.85
N GLU A 118 1.81 4.19 10.77
CA GLU A 118 2.63 4.70 11.89
C GLU A 118 2.44 6.20 12.08
N GLU A 119 2.06 6.91 11.01
CA GLU A 119 1.90 8.36 11.00
C GLU A 119 0.49 8.78 11.47
N PHE A 120 -0.56 8.02 11.09
CA PHE A 120 -1.95 8.43 11.30
C PHE A 120 -2.84 7.38 11.97
N GLY A 121 -2.38 6.15 12.15
CA GLY A 121 -3.18 5.07 12.74
C GLY A 121 -4.19 4.42 11.80
N PHE A 122 -4.13 4.69 10.50
CA PHE A 122 -5.06 4.13 9.52
C PHE A 122 -4.80 2.65 9.21
N LEU A 123 -5.85 1.87 8.96
CA LEU A 123 -5.74 0.48 8.54
C LEU A 123 -5.22 0.38 7.11
N ARG A 124 -4.25 -0.52 6.92
CA ARG A 124 -3.60 -0.78 5.63
C ARG A 124 -3.17 -2.22 5.49
N ILE A 125 -2.96 -2.65 4.25
CA ILE A 125 -2.31 -3.90 3.90
C ILE A 125 -0.85 -3.63 3.52
N LYS A 126 0.07 -4.38 4.11
CA LYS A 126 1.49 -4.43 3.74
C LYS A 126 1.84 -5.78 3.13
N ALA A 127 2.59 -5.78 2.04
CA ALA A 127 3.28 -6.94 1.51
C ALA A 127 4.65 -7.08 2.19
N GLN A 128 4.87 -8.22 2.83
CA GLN A 128 6.18 -8.62 3.35
C GLN A 128 6.99 -9.27 2.23
N ILE A 129 7.99 -8.54 1.72
CA ILE A 129 8.84 -8.95 0.61
C ILE A 129 10.15 -9.51 1.18
N PRO A 130 10.47 -10.79 0.90
CA PRO A 130 11.76 -11.36 1.28
C PRO A 130 12.87 -10.82 0.38
N VAL A 131 13.89 -10.22 0.98
CA VAL A 131 15.13 -9.77 0.33
C VAL A 131 16.19 -10.82 0.55
N SER A 132 16.66 -11.41 -0.54
CA SER A 132 17.53 -12.61 -0.52
C SER A 132 18.99 -12.33 -0.84
N ASP A 133 19.32 -11.10 -1.24
CA ASP A 133 20.66 -10.72 -1.68
C ASP A 133 21.54 -10.21 -0.52
N THR A 134 21.13 -10.48 0.72
CA THR A 134 21.85 -10.07 1.93
C THR A 134 22.28 -11.29 2.77
N PRO A 135 23.44 -11.26 3.45
CA PRO A 135 23.94 -12.38 4.27
C PRO A 135 22.97 -12.81 5.38
N LYS A 136 22.05 -11.93 5.76
CA LYS A 136 20.90 -12.21 6.61
C LYS A 136 19.63 -11.97 5.79
N PRO A 137 18.64 -12.87 5.83
CA PRO A 137 17.35 -12.60 5.20
C PRO A 137 16.73 -11.35 5.82
N LEU A 138 16.47 -10.34 4.99
CA LEU A 138 15.78 -9.12 5.39
C LEU A 138 14.38 -9.16 4.79
N THR A 139 13.37 -8.84 5.57
CA THR A 139 12.01 -8.63 5.06
C THR A 139 11.77 -7.14 4.97
N THR A 140 11.43 -6.65 3.77
CA THR A 140 10.96 -5.27 3.60
C THR A 140 9.44 -5.27 3.49
N SER A 141 8.77 -4.28 4.07
CA SER A 141 7.31 -4.22 4.13
C SER A 141 6.78 -3.05 3.32
N VAL A 142 6.14 -3.34 2.18
CA VAL A 142 5.59 -2.33 1.26
C VAL A 142 4.10 -2.21 1.47
N PRO A 143 3.53 -1.01 1.67
CA PRO A 143 2.09 -0.86 1.75
C PRO A 143 1.45 -0.99 0.35
N ILE A 144 0.37 -1.76 0.26
CA ILE A 144 -0.34 -2.10 -0.99
C ILE A 144 -1.69 -1.41 -1.07
N PHE A 145 -2.42 -1.38 0.04
CA PHE A 145 -3.76 -0.79 0.17
C PHE A 145 -3.84 -0.03 1.48
N GLU A 146 -4.41 1.17 1.49
CA GLU A 146 -4.66 1.97 2.69
C GLU A 146 -6.08 2.51 2.67
N THR A 147 -6.66 2.62 3.87
CA THR A 147 -8.02 3.12 4.09
C THR A 147 -7.98 4.38 4.96
N ALA A 148 -9.10 5.10 5.06
CA ALA A 148 -9.31 6.15 6.04
C ALA A 148 -9.82 5.61 7.39
N LEU A 149 -9.97 4.29 7.54
CA LEU A 149 -10.46 3.65 8.76
C LEU A 149 -9.37 3.63 9.84
N MET A 150 -9.67 4.18 11.02
CA MET A 150 -8.77 4.17 12.17
C MET A 150 -8.67 2.76 12.79
N ALA A 151 -7.45 2.33 13.09
CA ALA A 151 -7.22 1.01 13.68
C ALA A 151 -7.94 0.82 15.02
N ASP A 152 -7.92 1.82 15.88
CA ASP A 152 -8.54 1.76 17.22
C ASP A 152 -10.06 1.58 17.15
N ASP A 153 -10.69 2.18 16.13
CA ASP A 153 -12.14 2.18 15.93
C ASP A 153 -12.64 0.95 15.16
N HIS A 154 -11.79 0.37 14.31
CA HIS A 154 -12.22 -0.61 13.31
C HIS A 154 -11.48 -1.95 13.35
N CYS A 155 -10.54 -2.17 14.28
CA CYS A 155 -9.76 -3.41 14.32
C CYS A 155 -9.44 -3.85 15.75
N ASP A 156 -9.52 -5.16 16.00
CA ASP A 156 -8.93 -5.76 17.18
C ASP A 156 -7.40 -5.65 17.12
N PRO A 157 -6.75 -4.99 18.10
CA PRO A 157 -5.29 -4.83 18.11
C PRO A 157 -4.54 -6.16 18.06
N GLN A 158 -5.12 -7.27 18.51
CA GLN A 158 -4.48 -8.58 18.44
C GLN A 158 -4.10 -8.96 16.99
N ILE A 159 -4.96 -8.65 16.02
CA ILE A 159 -4.73 -8.91 14.58
C ILE A 159 -3.46 -8.21 14.07
N LEU A 160 -3.11 -7.05 14.66
CA LEU A 160 -2.00 -6.21 14.23
C LEU A 160 -0.65 -6.59 14.86
N THR A 161 -0.65 -7.42 15.92
CA THR A 161 0.54 -7.66 16.76
C THR A 161 1.39 -8.86 16.34
N ILE A 162 0.91 -9.74 15.45
CA ILE A 162 1.59 -11.00 15.15
C ILE A 162 2.60 -10.89 14.01
N ILE A 163 3.83 -11.35 14.29
CA ILE A 163 4.98 -11.34 13.38
C ILE A 163 5.05 -12.63 12.52
N ASP A 164 4.47 -13.75 12.98
CA ASP A 164 4.69 -15.07 12.36
C ASP A 164 3.57 -15.53 11.43
N GLU A 165 2.35 -15.72 11.92
CA GLU A 165 1.21 -16.15 11.10
C GLU A 165 0.03 -15.17 11.25
N PRO A 166 -0.63 -14.75 10.15
CA PRO A 166 -1.78 -13.87 10.24
C PRO A 166 -2.93 -14.55 10.99
N ILE A 167 -3.54 -13.83 11.94
CA ILE A 167 -4.72 -14.31 12.66
C ILE A 167 -5.92 -14.24 11.70
N PRO A 168 -6.69 -15.31 11.53
CA PRO A 168 -7.96 -15.23 10.80
C PRO A 168 -8.85 -14.17 11.44
N ALA A 169 -9.46 -13.32 10.63
CA ALA A 169 -10.33 -12.25 11.10
C ALA A 169 -11.70 -12.36 10.43
N GLU A 170 -12.73 -11.91 11.12
CA GLU A 170 -14.06 -11.71 10.55
C GLU A 170 -14.52 -10.26 10.73
N ILE A 171 -15.59 -9.88 10.03
CA ILE A 171 -16.22 -8.57 10.15
C ILE A 171 -17.39 -8.71 11.12
N ASP A 172 -17.33 -8.02 12.26
CA ASP A 172 -18.42 -7.87 13.21
C ASP A 172 -18.83 -6.39 13.28
N GLY A 173 -19.99 -6.07 12.72
CA GLY A 173 -20.43 -4.70 12.51
C GLY A 173 -19.43 -3.91 11.67
N ASP A 174 -18.92 -2.82 12.25
CA ASP A 174 -17.91 -1.95 11.62
C ASP A 174 -16.48 -2.28 12.07
N ARG A 175 -16.20 -3.50 12.56
CA ARG A 175 -14.88 -3.88 13.08
C ARG A 175 -14.38 -5.20 12.50
N LEU A 176 -13.07 -5.30 12.35
CA LEU A 176 -12.35 -6.57 12.19
C LEU A 176 -12.06 -7.16 13.56
N VAL A 177 -12.55 -8.37 13.81
CA VAL A 177 -12.36 -9.11 15.07
C VAL A 177 -11.58 -10.39 14.82
N ALA A 178 -10.70 -10.75 15.75
CA ALA A 178 -9.92 -11.97 15.66
C ALA A 178 -10.83 -13.19 15.84
N LEU A 179 -10.71 -14.16 14.94
CA LEU A 179 -11.32 -15.47 15.12
C LEU A 179 -10.42 -16.30 16.04
N GLY A 180 -10.93 -16.60 17.24
CA GLY A 180 -10.30 -17.47 18.23
C GLY A 180 -10.53 -18.96 17.98
#